data_AF-A0A4S2RE02-F1
#
_entry.id   AF-A0A4S2RE02-F1
#
_cell.length_a   1.000
_cell.length_b   1.000
_cell.length_c   1.000
_cell.angle_alpha   90.00
_cell.angle_beta   90.00
_cell.angle_gamma   90.00
#
_symmetry.space_group_name_H-M   'P 1'
#
loop_
_entity.id
_entity.type
_entity.pdbx_description
1 polymer ?
#
loop_
_entity_poly.entity_id
_entity_poly.type
_entity_poly.pdbx_seq_one_letter_code
_entity_poly.pdbx_strand_id
1 'polypeptide(L)'
;MTTPTPAPASGTDTAAAATIHVDQVLAERCQSGGDYLAGLIAHGHLDTAGTPRKLPEALFPNADPGVVRAVWDAALAVGYRAGQLSLRPAWAAAELHRTQDTLNAAGYATMARLAARSGTLHPPRHPADDDTPTIPAARGGHW
;
A
#
# COMPACT_ATOMS: atom_id res chain seq x y z
N MET A 1 33.87 -53.04 -16.30
CA MET A 1 33.51 -51.85 -15.49
C MET A 1 32.39 -51.13 -16.22
N THR A 2 31.15 -51.26 -15.76
CA THR A 2 29.99 -50.50 -16.27
C THR A 2 29.63 -49.43 -15.24
N THR A 3 29.74 -48.17 -15.62
CA THR A 3 29.39 -47.01 -14.80
C THR A 3 27.87 -46.88 -14.72
N PRO A 4 27.25 -46.73 -13.53
CA PRO A 4 25.80 -46.57 -13.43
C PRO A 4 25.38 -45.20 -13.98
N THR A 5 24.34 -45.21 -14.83
CA THR A 5 23.64 -44.00 -15.29
C THR A 5 22.99 -43.29 -14.09
N PRO A 6 23.22 -41.98 -13.87
CA PRO A 6 22.56 -41.25 -12.80
C PRO A 6 21.06 -41.17 -13.07
N ALA A 7 20.25 -41.52 -12.06
CA ALA A 7 18.82 -41.32 -12.09
C ALA A 7 18.49 -39.82 -12.20
N PRO A 8 17.42 -39.43 -12.92
CA PRO A 8 17.05 -38.03 -13.05
C PRO A 8 16.71 -37.44 -11.67
N ALA A 9 17.38 -36.36 -11.31
CA ALA A 9 17.09 -35.62 -10.09
C ALA A 9 15.73 -34.88 -10.20
N SER A 10 14.91 -35.08 -9.18
CA SER A 10 13.94 -34.12 -8.63
C SER A 10 12.68 -33.79 -9.45
N GLY A 11 11.68 -34.68 -9.41
CA GLY A 11 10.28 -34.33 -9.72
C GLY A 11 9.58 -33.50 -8.63
N THR A 12 10.13 -33.43 -7.41
CA THR A 12 9.55 -32.75 -6.25
C THR A 12 9.70 -31.23 -6.27
N ASP A 13 10.85 -30.69 -6.70
CA ASP A 13 11.04 -29.23 -6.80
C ASP A 13 10.14 -28.60 -7.86
N THR A 14 9.97 -29.28 -8.99
CA THR A 14 9.07 -28.86 -10.08
C THR A 14 7.60 -28.91 -9.64
N ALA A 15 7.20 -29.95 -8.89
CA ALA A 15 5.84 -30.06 -8.38
C ALA A 15 5.53 -29.00 -7.30
N ALA A 16 6.49 -28.69 -6.42
CA ALA A 16 6.35 -27.63 -5.41
C ALA A 16 6.26 -26.24 -6.07
N ALA A 17 7.11 -25.94 -7.05
CA ALA A 17 7.05 -24.71 -7.82
C ALA A 17 5.72 -24.57 -8.59
N ALA A 18 5.23 -25.66 -9.19
CA ALA A 18 3.92 -25.69 -9.85
C ALA A 18 2.77 -25.44 -8.88
N THR A 19 2.83 -26.01 -7.67
CA THR A 19 1.82 -25.80 -6.62
C THR A 19 1.77 -24.34 -6.17
N ILE A 20 2.93 -23.72 -5.91
CA ILE A 20 3.02 -22.29 -5.56
C ILE A 20 2.46 -21.40 -6.67
N HIS A 21 2.80 -21.70 -7.93
CA HIS A 21 2.27 -20.94 -9.06
C HIS A 21 0.75 -21.06 -9.19
N VAL A 22 0.20 -22.27 -9.04
CA VAL A 22 -1.26 -22.49 -9.08
C VAL A 22 -1.96 -21.75 -7.94
N ASP A 23 -1.42 -21.82 -6.72
CA ASP A 23 -1.97 -21.09 -5.57
C ASP A 23 -2.00 -19.58 -5.81
N GLN A 24 -0.89 -19.02 -6.31
CA GLN A 24 -0.80 -17.60 -6.67
C GLN A 24 -1.84 -17.20 -7.72
N VAL A 25 -2.01 -18.00 -8.79
CA VAL A 25 -3.02 -17.74 -9.83
C VAL A 25 -4.44 -17.83 -9.27
N LEU A 26 -4.71 -18.77 -8.36
CA LEU A 26 -6.01 -18.87 -7.71
C LEU A 26 -6.27 -17.67 -6.80
N ALA A 27 -5.28 -17.23 -6.03
CA ALA A 27 -5.37 -16.04 -5.20
C ALA A 27 -5.66 -14.78 -6.03
N GLU A 28 -4.94 -14.58 -7.14
CA GLU A 28 -5.16 -13.47 -8.08
C GLU A 28 -6.56 -13.50 -8.70
N ARG A 29 -7.07 -14.70 -9.03
CA ARG A 29 -8.44 -14.87 -9.53
C ARG A 29 -9.49 -14.57 -8.46
N CYS A 30 -9.27 -15.02 -7.23
CA CYS A 30 -10.15 -14.70 -6.11
C CYS A 30 -10.19 -13.19 -5.85
N GLN A 31 -9.03 -12.52 -5.89
CA GLN A 31 -8.94 -11.07 -5.78
C GLN A 31 -9.69 -10.38 -6.92
N SER A 32 -9.41 -10.75 -8.17
CA SER A 32 -10.08 -10.18 -9.36
C SER A 32 -11.60 -10.37 -9.33
N GLY A 33 -12.05 -11.55 -8.91
CA GLY A 33 -13.48 -11.84 -8.73
C GLY A 33 -14.11 -11.01 -7.61
N GLY A 34 -13.39 -10.81 -6.50
CA GLY A 34 -13.78 -9.90 -5.43
C GLY A 34 -13.93 -8.46 -5.90
N ASP A 35 -12.95 -7.97 -6.66
CA ASP A 35 -12.98 -6.61 -7.22
C ASP A 35 -14.16 -6.41 -8.19
N TYR A 36 -14.46 -7.42 -9.01
CA TYR A 36 -15.63 -7.41 -9.89
C TYR A 36 -16.95 -7.31 -9.11
N LEU A 37 -17.13 -8.15 -8.10
CA LEU A 37 -18.33 -8.12 -7.25
C LEU A 37 -18.45 -6.80 -6.47
N ALA A 38 -17.35 -6.28 -5.94
CA ALA A 38 -17.33 -4.99 -5.26
C ALA A 38 -17.78 -3.86 -6.21
N GLY A 39 -17.34 -3.89 -7.47
CA GLY A 39 -17.78 -2.96 -8.52
C GLY A 39 -19.29 -3.03 -8.78
N LEU A 40 -19.86 -4.24 -8.89
CA LEU A 40 -21.30 -4.43 -9.06
C LEU A 40 -22.10 -3.92 -7.85
N ILE A 41 -21.63 -4.19 -6.62
CA ILE A 41 -22.27 -3.71 -5.40
C ILE A 41 -22.23 -2.17 -5.34
N ALA A 42 -21.08 -1.56 -5.64
CA ALA A 42 -20.93 -0.11 -5.69
C ALA A 42 -21.87 0.52 -6.75
N HIS A 43 -21.98 -0.11 -7.92
CA HIS A 43 -22.93 0.30 -8.95
C HIS A 43 -24.38 0.23 -8.46
N GLY A 44 -24.80 -0.89 -7.84
CA GLY A 44 -26.15 -1.06 -7.30
C GLY A 44 -26.48 -0.06 -6.19
N HIS A 45 -25.52 0.27 -5.32
CA HIS A 45 -25.69 1.35 -4.34
C HIS A 45 -25.96 2.69 -5.00
N LEU A 46 -25.19 3.04 -6.03
CA LEU A 46 -25.35 4.32 -6.72
C LEU A 46 -26.66 4.39 -7.51
N ASP A 47 -27.03 3.30 -8.18
CA ASP A 47 -28.31 3.17 -8.90
C ASP A 47 -29.49 3.37 -7.95
N THR A 48 -29.46 2.71 -6.79
CA THR A 48 -30.50 2.84 -5.75
C THR A 48 -30.56 4.26 -5.16
N ALA A 49 -29.40 4.88 -4.91
CA ALA A 49 -29.34 6.24 -4.35
C ALA A 49 -29.63 7.34 -5.39
N GLY A 50 -29.51 7.03 -6.68
CA GLY A 50 -29.69 7.92 -7.83
C GLY A 50 -28.62 9.00 -8.01
N THR A 51 -27.87 9.36 -6.96
CA THR A 51 -26.74 10.29 -7.04
C THR A 51 -25.68 9.97 -5.97
N PRO A 52 -24.38 10.23 -6.21
CA PRO A 52 -23.35 10.01 -5.20
C PRO A 52 -23.58 10.85 -3.93
N ARG A 53 -24.19 12.04 -4.08
CA ARG A 53 -24.48 12.93 -2.95
C ARG A 53 -25.45 12.29 -1.95
N LYS A 54 -26.36 11.42 -2.38
CA LYS A 54 -27.36 10.78 -1.50
C LYS A 54 -26.86 9.50 -0.83
N LEU A 55 -25.74 8.92 -1.30
CA LEU A 55 -25.19 7.68 -0.76
C LEU A 55 -24.98 7.68 0.76
N PRO A 56 -24.43 8.75 1.40
CA PRO A 56 -24.17 8.71 2.83
C PRO A 56 -25.45 8.54 3.65
N GLU A 57 -26.51 9.28 3.30
CA GLU A 57 -27.81 9.19 3.97
C GLU A 57 -28.47 7.82 3.74
N ALA A 58 -28.28 7.23 2.55
CA ALA A 58 -28.78 5.89 2.24
C ALA A 58 -28.05 4.78 3.01
N LEU A 59 -26.74 4.93 3.25
CA LEU A 59 -25.92 3.95 3.98
C LEU A 59 -26.11 4.03 5.51
N PHE A 60 -26.50 5.20 6.02
CA PHE A 60 -26.69 5.44 7.46
C PHE A 60 -28.10 5.95 7.78
N PRO A 61 -29.16 5.15 7.51
CA PRO A 61 -30.55 5.61 7.63
C PRO A 61 -30.99 5.97 9.05
N ASN A 62 -30.29 5.46 10.07
CA ASN A 62 -30.61 5.67 11.48
C ASN A 62 -29.77 6.78 12.14
N ALA A 63 -28.85 7.39 11.41
CA ALA A 63 -28.01 8.47 11.92
C ALA A 63 -28.63 9.84 11.59
N ASP A 64 -28.28 10.86 12.37
CA ASP A 64 -28.67 12.24 12.07
C ASP A 64 -28.09 12.63 10.68
N PRO A 65 -28.94 12.98 9.69
CA PRO A 65 -28.49 13.34 8.35
C PRO A 65 -27.50 14.51 8.33
N GLY A 66 -27.65 15.48 9.24
CA GLY A 66 -26.74 16.62 9.34
C GLY A 66 -25.33 16.21 9.75
N VAL A 67 -25.22 15.27 10.70
CA VAL A 67 -23.94 14.72 11.15
C VAL A 67 -23.30 13.88 10.05
N VAL A 68 -24.08 13.00 9.41
CA VAL A 68 -23.60 12.16 8.31
C VAL A 68 -23.04 13.02 7.17
N ARG A 69 -23.76 14.09 6.81
CA ARG A 69 -23.33 15.03 5.77
C ARG A 69 -22.02 15.72 6.16
N ALA A 70 -21.92 16.25 7.37
CA ALA A 70 -20.73 16.95 7.84
C ALA A 70 -19.48 16.05 7.86
N VAL A 71 -19.62 14.81 8.33
CA VAL A 71 -18.53 13.82 8.33
C VAL A 71 -18.12 13.45 6.91
N TRP A 72 -19.09 13.22 6.03
CA TRP A 72 -18.82 12.89 4.63
C TRP A 72 -18.07 14.01 3.90
N ASP A 73 -18.52 15.25 4.03
CA ASP A 73 -17.91 16.40 3.37
C ASP A 73 -16.48 16.65 3.88
N ALA A 74 -16.24 16.46 5.19
CA ALA A 74 -14.89 16.49 5.75
C ALA A 74 -14.00 15.36 5.19
N ALA A 75 -14.53 14.14 5.09
CA ALA A 75 -13.81 12.99 4.55
C ALA A 75 -13.45 13.16 3.07
N LEU A 76 -14.30 13.80 2.25
CA LEU A 76 -14.02 14.08 0.84
C LEU A 76 -12.77 14.95 0.67
N ALA A 77 -12.63 16.01 1.48
CA ALA A 77 -11.47 16.89 1.43
C ALA A 77 -10.17 16.13 1.78
N VAL A 78 -10.23 15.28 2.80
CA VAL A 78 -9.10 14.42 3.21
C VAL A 78 -8.74 13.43 2.11
N GLY A 79 -9.73 12.73 1.54
CA GLY A 79 -9.53 11.76 0.48
C GLY A 79 -8.94 12.39 -0.80
N TYR A 80 -9.44 13.55 -1.20
CA TYR A 80 -8.90 14.29 -2.34
C TYR A 80 -7.42 14.66 -2.13
N ARG A 81 -7.08 15.15 -0.94
CA ARG A 81 -5.68 15.49 -0.60
C ARG A 81 -4.80 14.25 -0.57
N ALA A 82 -5.27 13.16 0.01
CA ALA A 82 -4.55 11.88 0.04
C ALA A 82 -4.29 11.35 -1.38
N GLY A 83 -5.28 11.44 -2.28
CA GLY A 83 -5.13 11.04 -3.69
C GLY A 83 -4.12 11.89 -4.45
N GLN A 84 -4.08 13.21 -4.21
CA GLN A 84 -3.01 14.04 -4.78
C GLN A 84 -1.62 13.60 -4.29
N LEU A 85 -1.49 13.32 -3.00
CA LEU A 85 -0.23 12.87 -2.40
C LEU A 85 0.19 11.47 -2.89
N SER A 86 -0.75 10.57 -3.17
CA SER A 86 -0.43 9.24 -3.68
C SER A 86 0.10 9.27 -5.12
N LEU A 87 -0.40 10.20 -5.95
CA LEU A 87 0.07 10.35 -7.33
C LEU A 87 1.47 10.98 -7.42
N ARG A 88 1.82 11.83 -6.44
CA ARG A 88 3.12 12.48 -6.33
C ARG A 88 3.53 12.52 -4.86
N PRO A 89 4.16 11.45 -4.33
CA PRO A 89 4.59 11.40 -2.94
C PRO A 89 5.78 12.34 -2.73
N ALA A 90 5.49 13.63 -2.57
CA ALA A 90 6.45 14.71 -2.42
C ALA A 90 6.41 15.32 -1.01
N TRP A 91 6.11 14.51 0.01
CA TRP A 91 6.18 14.97 1.40
C TRP A 91 7.64 15.12 1.84
N ALA A 92 7.94 16.19 2.55
CA ALA A 92 9.22 16.28 3.25
C ALA A 92 9.19 15.33 4.46
N ALA A 93 10.25 14.55 4.69
CA ALA A 93 10.33 13.66 5.87
C ALA A 93 10.07 14.43 7.20
N ALA A 94 10.46 15.70 7.25
CA ALA A 94 10.20 16.59 8.38
C ALA A 94 8.70 16.92 8.59
N GLU A 95 7.88 16.91 7.54
CA GLU A 95 6.43 17.12 7.65
C GLU A 95 5.74 15.89 8.26
N LEU A 96 6.14 14.69 7.85
CA LEU A 96 5.63 13.45 8.42
C LEU A 96 6.06 13.27 9.87
N HIS A 97 7.29 13.66 10.22
CA HIS A 97 7.74 13.64 11.61
C HIS A 97 6.92 14.60 12.49
N ARG A 98 6.70 15.84 12.03
CA ARG A 98 5.82 16.79 12.75
C ARG A 98 4.39 16.26 12.90
N THR A 99 3.89 15.56 11.88
CA THR A 99 2.56 14.92 11.92
C THR A 99 2.52 13.80 12.95
N GLN A 100 3.55 12.93 12.97
CA GLN A 100 3.71 11.88 13.97
C GLN A 100 3.75 12.46 15.38
N ASP A 101 4.53 13.51 15.62
CA ASP A 101 4.66 14.16 16.94
C ASP A 101 3.33 14.75 17.41
N THR A 102 2.63 15.44 16.50
CA THR A 102 1.30 16.02 16.78
C THR A 102 0.28 14.94 17.13
N LEU A 103 0.26 13.83 16.39
CA LEU A 103 -0.65 12.71 16.64
C LEU A 103 -0.33 12.00 17.97
N ASN A 104 0.94 11.81 18.29
CA ASN A 104 1.38 11.25 19.56
C ASN A 104 1.00 12.13 20.74
N ALA A 105 1.22 13.45 20.64
CA ALA A 105 0.87 14.41 21.68
C ALA A 105 -0.64 14.43 21.97
N ALA A 106 -1.47 14.18 20.96
CA ALA A 106 -2.92 14.07 21.09
C ALA A 106 -3.42 12.67 21.52
N GLY A 107 -2.52 11.70 21.74
CA GLY A 107 -2.86 10.33 22.17
C GLY A 107 -3.20 9.35 21.04
N TYR A 108 -3.11 9.77 19.77
CA TYR A 108 -3.40 8.93 18.60
C TYR A 108 -2.21 8.06 18.17
N ALA A 109 -1.65 7.27 19.09
CA ALA A 109 -0.41 6.52 18.90
C ALA A 109 -0.43 5.58 17.67
N THR A 110 -1.56 4.93 17.37
CA THR A 110 -1.67 4.07 16.19
C THR A 110 -1.59 4.87 14.90
N MET A 111 -2.23 6.05 14.83
CA MET A 111 -2.16 6.91 13.65
C MET A 111 -0.76 7.50 13.48
N ALA A 112 -0.11 7.88 14.57
CA ALA A 112 1.27 8.34 14.55
C ALA A 112 2.23 7.28 13.96
N ARG A 113 2.05 5.99 14.34
CA ARG A 113 2.81 4.88 13.75
C ARG A 113 2.57 4.70 12.25
N LEU A 114 1.33 4.88 11.79
CA LEU A 114 1.01 4.80 10.35
C LEU A 114 1.66 5.94 9.57
N ALA A 115 1.62 7.17 10.09
CA ALA A 115 2.30 8.31 9.47
C ALA A 115 3.83 8.10 9.39
N ALA A 116 4.43 7.56 10.45
CA ALA A 116 5.86 7.20 10.47
C ALA A 116 6.21 6.15 9.39
N ARG A 117 5.39 5.10 9.27
CA ARG A 117 5.58 4.06 8.24
C ARG A 117 5.53 4.65 6.84
N SER A 118 4.59 5.53 6.54
CA SER A 118 4.50 6.20 5.23
C SER A 118 5.78 6.99 4.88
N GLY A 119 6.45 7.58 5.86
CA GLY A 119 7.73 8.28 5.67
C GLY A 119 8.91 7.38 5.33
N THR A 120 8.84 6.09 5.65
CA THR A 120 9.88 5.12 5.29
C THR A 120 9.70 4.49 3.90
N LEU A 121 8.50 4.61 3.32
CA LEU A 121 8.18 3.98 2.04
C LEU A 121 8.60 4.84 0.84
N HIS A 122 8.61 6.17 0.98
CA HIS A 122 8.92 7.09 -0.12
C HIS A 122 9.76 8.31 0.33
N PRO A 123 10.95 8.55 -0.27
CA PRO A 123 11.64 7.65 -1.20
C PRO A 123 12.05 6.34 -0.50
N PRO A 124 12.05 5.19 -1.20
CA PRO A 124 12.55 3.95 -0.64
C PRO A 124 14.00 4.16 -0.20
N ARG A 125 14.27 4.09 1.10
CA ARG A 125 15.64 4.16 1.62
C ARG A 125 16.31 2.82 1.37
N HIS A 126 17.25 2.79 0.43
CA HIS A 126 18.09 1.62 0.24
C HIS A 126 19.17 1.62 1.32
N PRO A 127 19.55 0.48 1.93
CA PRO A 127 20.61 0.41 2.93
C PRO A 127 21.95 1.01 2.48
N ALA A 128 22.17 1.14 1.16
CA ALA A 128 23.36 1.77 0.57
C ALA A 128 23.25 3.30 0.44
N ASP A 129 22.12 3.93 0.80
CA ASP A 129 21.98 5.39 0.77
C ASP A 129 22.79 6.07 1.87
N ASP A 130 23.14 5.33 2.93
CA ASP A 130 24.01 5.78 4.03
C ASP A 130 25.50 5.40 3.80
N ASP A 131 25.81 4.62 2.75
CA ASP A 131 27.18 4.29 2.37
C ASP A 131 27.83 5.50 1.69
N THR A 132 28.45 6.37 2.49
CA THR A 132 29.35 7.39 1.95
C THR A 132 30.54 6.66 1.30
N PRO A 133 30.76 6.75 -0.03
CA PRO A 133 31.90 6.13 -0.64
C PRO A 133 33.15 6.74 -0.01
N THR A 134 33.88 5.92 0.73
CA THR A 134 35.18 6.31 1.27
C THR A 134 36.10 6.39 0.07
N ILE A 135 36.17 7.54 -0.60
CA ILE A 135 37.10 7.75 -1.71
C ILE A 135 38.51 7.62 -1.11
N PRO A 136 39.28 6.57 -1.45
CA PRO A 136 40.63 6.47 -0.94
C PRO A 136 41.41 7.65 -1.50
N ALA A 137 42.03 8.43 -0.61
CA ALA A 137 42.86 9.57 -0.97
C ALA A 137 43.83 9.16 -2.09
N ALA A 138 43.75 9.88 -3.21
CA ALA A 138 44.57 9.63 -4.38
C ALA A 138 46.06 9.52 -3.97
N ARG A 139 46.64 8.32 -4.12
CA ARG A 139 48.09 8.16 -4.06
C ARG A 139 48.66 8.90 -5.28
N GLY A 140 49.27 10.05 -5.02
CA GLY A 140 50.00 10.79 -6.02
C GLY A 140 51.27 10.04 -6.47
N GLY A 141 51.61 10.25 -7.74
CA GLY A 141 52.96 10.05 -8.31
C GLY A 141 53.29 8.61 -8.73
N HIS A 142 53.98 8.35 -9.85
CA HIS A 142 54.84 9.18 -10.69
C HIS A 142 54.86 8.57 -12.11
N TRP A 143 55.04 9.42 -13.12
CA TRP A 143 55.28 9.02 -14.53
C TRP A 143 56.64 8.34 -14.69
#